data_AF-A0A4P6WI28-F1
#
_entry.id   AF-A0A4P6WI28-F1
#
_cell.length_a   1.000
_cell.length_b   1.000
_cell.length_c   1.000
_cell.angle_alpha   90.00
_cell.angle_beta   90.00
_cell.angle_gamma   90.00
#
_symmetry.space_group_name_H-M   'P 1'
#
loop_
_entity.id
_entity.type
_entity.pdbx_description
1 polymer ?
#
loop_
_entity_poly.entity_id
_entity_poly.type
_entity_poly.pdbx_seq_one_letter_code
_entity_poly.pdbx_strand_id
1 'polypeptide(L)'
;MQLLNVPAPKGVWTQVYDGTAEATIAISGTEAYICQSTAAPGNLIGLPFSGSSLTQYIYHASSGTPVYVKPLNADAIIIVNA
;
A
#
# COMPACT_ATOMS: atom_id res chain seq x y z
N MET A 1 -2.17 -18.42 -2.21
CA MET A 1 -2.76 -17.09 -2.42
C MET A 1 -3.79 -16.86 -1.33
N GLN A 2 -3.39 -16.11 -0.31
CA GLN A 2 -4.29 -15.63 0.73
C GLN A 2 -4.50 -14.14 0.51
N LEU A 3 -5.77 -13.71 0.51
CA LEU A 3 -6.09 -12.29 0.48
C LEU A 3 -6.08 -11.76 1.92
N LEU A 4 -5.29 -10.73 2.16
CA LEU A 4 -5.24 -10.01 3.43
C LEU A 4 -5.81 -8.61 3.25
N ASN A 5 -6.73 -8.23 4.14
CA ASN A 5 -7.27 -6.88 4.22
C ASN A 5 -6.61 -6.15 5.39
N VAL A 6 -5.84 -5.11 5.08
CA VAL A 6 -5.12 -4.32 6.09
C VAL A 6 -5.76 -2.95 6.23
N PRO A 7 -6.29 -2.57 7.40
CA PRO A 7 -6.75 -1.22 7.64
C PRO A 7 -5.58 -0.25 7.72
N ALA A 8 -5.67 0.85 6.98
CA ALA A 8 -4.68 1.92 6.96
C ALA A 8 -5.37 3.26 7.28
N PRO A 9 -5.05 3.91 8.42
CA PRO A 9 -5.61 5.20 8.76
C PRO A 9 -5.09 6.33 7.86
N LYS A 10 -5.94 7.32 7.62
CA LYS A 10 -5.62 8.54 6.87
C LYS A 10 -4.38 9.23 7.44
N GLY A 11 -3.48 9.62 6.55
CA GLY A 11 -2.33 10.47 6.85
C GLY A 11 -1.17 9.76 7.54
N VAL A 12 -1.31 8.46 7.84
CA VAL A 12 -0.31 7.66 8.56
C VAL A 12 0.30 6.62 7.62
N TRP A 13 1.62 6.50 7.64
CA TRP A 13 2.29 5.39 6.97
C TRP A 13 2.01 4.10 7.72
N THR A 14 1.32 3.18 7.06
CA THR A 14 0.96 1.88 7.59
C THR A 14 1.73 0.81 6.84
N GLN A 15 2.42 -0.09 7.55
CA GLN A 15 2.99 -1.27 6.93
C GLN A 15 1.85 -2.22 6.56
N VAL A 16 1.66 -2.48 5.26
CA VAL A 16 0.56 -3.31 4.75
C VAL A 16 1.03 -4.70 4.36
N TYR A 17 2.34 -4.86 4.13
CA TYR A 17 2.94 -6.12 3.76
C TYR A 17 4.38 -6.19 4.29
N ASP A 18 4.80 -7.37 4.74
CA ASP A 18 6.11 -7.61 5.35
C ASP A 18 7.22 -7.88 4.34
N GLY A 19 6.89 -8.12 3.07
CA GLY A 19 7.86 -8.39 2.01
C GLY A 19 8.39 -9.83 2.01
N THR A 20 7.71 -10.79 2.64
CA THR A 20 8.18 -12.19 2.70
C THR A 20 8.29 -12.88 1.33
N ALA A 21 7.41 -12.53 0.39
CA ALA A 21 7.38 -12.98 -0.99
C ALA A 21 6.99 -11.84 -1.95
N GLU A 22 6.90 -12.10 -3.26
CA GLU A 22 6.24 -11.16 -4.16
C GLU A 22 4.76 -11.02 -3.82
N ALA A 23 4.20 -9.81 -3.93
CA ALA A 23 2.80 -9.57 -3.63
C ALA A 23 2.19 -8.53 -4.56
N THR A 24 0.89 -8.66 -4.76
CA THR A 24 0.07 -7.65 -5.44
C THR A 24 -0.75 -6.89 -4.41
N ILE A 25 -0.63 -5.56 -4.41
CA ILE A 25 -1.28 -4.67 -3.45
C ILE A 25 -2.24 -3.75 -4.19
N ALA A 26 -3.47 -3.68 -3.69
CA ALA A 26 -4.52 -2.82 -4.23
C ALA A 26 -5.18 -1.96 -3.15
N ILE A 27 -5.61 -0.76 -3.55
CA ILE A 27 -6.42 0.16 -2.74
C ILE A 27 -7.69 0.50 -3.49
N SER A 28 -8.79 0.70 -2.76
CA SER A 28 -10.06 1.13 -3.35
C SER A 28 -10.55 2.41 -2.69
N GLY A 29 -11.04 3.35 -3.50
CA GLY A 29 -11.86 4.47 -3.03
C GLY A 29 -11.11 5.66 -2.41
N THR A 30 -9.78 5.67 -2.40
CA THR A 30 -8.99 6.82 -1.91
C THR A 30 -7.67 6.98 -2.64
N GLU A 31 -7.14 8.19 -2.65
CA GLU A 31 -5.74 8.44 -3.02
C GLU A 31 -4.83 8.07 -1.85
N ALA A 32 -3.62 7.61 -2.17
CA ALA A 32 -2.60 7.22 -1.24
C ALA A 32 -1.20 7.47 -1.83
N TYR A 33 -0.19 7.43 -0.98
CA TYR A 33 1.17 7.14 -1.39
C TYR A 33 1.52 5.71 -1.05
N ILE A 34 2.30 5.06 -1.91
CA ILE A 34 2.84 3.73 -1.67
C ILE A 34 4.36 3.75 -1.83
N CYS A 35 5.06 3.02 -0.97
CA CYS A 35 6.49 2.80 -1.11
C CYS A 35 6.89 1.43 -0.58
N GLN A 36 7.91 0.85 -1.18
CA GLN A 36 8.57 -0.35 -0.67
C GLN A 36 9.91 0.06 -0.06
N SER A 37 10.08 -0.17 1.24
CA SER A 37 11.17 0.35 2.05
C SER A 37 11.42 -0.55 3.27
N THR A 38 12.64 -0.56 3.79
CA THR A 38 12.97 -1.29 5.03
C THR A 38 12.44 -0.60 6.30
N ALA A 39 12.00 0.65 6.19
CA ALA A 39 11.41 1.42 7.28
C ALA A 39 10.28 2.34 6.79
N ALA A 40 9.35 2.66 7.69
CA ALA A 40 8.29 3.63 7.44
C ALA A 40 8.89 4.99 7.04
N PRO A 41 8.45 5.62 5.94
CA PRO A 41 8.98 6.92 5.53
C PRO A 41 8.60 8.02 6.52
N GLY A 42 9.53 8.94 6.80
CA GLY A 42 9.23 10.15 7.60
C GLY A 42 8.52 11.25 6.81
N ASN A 43 8.81 11.37 5.51
CA ASN A 43 8.24 12.38 4.60
C ASN A 43 7.41 11.71 3.48
N LEU A 44 6.78 12.50 2.61
CA LEU A 44 6.03 12.02 1.44
C LEU A 44 6.98 11.49 0.35
N ILE A 45 7.62 10.36 0.61
CA ILE A 45 8.50 9.66 -0.33
C ILE A 45 7.76 8.40 -0.77
N GLY A 46 6.87 8.54 -1.75
CA GLY A 46 6.09 7.43 -2.28
C GLY A 46 5.55 7.74 -3.65
N LEU A 47 5.28 6.68 -4.42
CA LEU A 47 4.63 6.82 -5.71
C LEU A 47 3.17 7.23 -5.46
N PRO A 48 2.64 8.21 -6.21
CA PRO A 48 1.21 8.53 -6.13
C PRO A 48 0.41 7.29 -6.54
N PHE A 49 -0.54 6.92 -5.70
CA PHE A 49 -1.34 5.71 -5.84
C PHE A 49 -2.80 6.11 -5.70
N SER A 50 -3.48 6.32 -6.81
CA SER A 50 -4.88 6.73 -6.78
C SER A 50 -5.76 5.49 -6.76
N GLY A 51 -6.64 5.37 -5.77
CA GLY A 51 -7.74 4.40 -5.65
C GLY A 51 -9.03 4.80 -6.35
N SER A 52 -9.01 5.85 -7.20
CA SER A 52 -10.16 6.37 -7.98
C SER A 52 -10.20 6.02 -9.49
N SER A 53 -9.15 5.44 -10.10
CA SER A 53 -9.16 4.82 -11.45
C SER A 53 -8.93 3.28 -11.51
N LEU A 54 -9.91 2.48 -11.96
CA LEU A 54 -9.89 0.98 -12.09
C LEU A 54 -8.65 0.36 -12.76
N THR A 55 -7.83 1.16 -13.43
CA THR A 55 -6.62 0.78 -14.14
C THR A 55 -5.30 1.19 -13.47
N GLN A 56 -5.30 1.99 -12.38
CA GLN A 56 -4.10 2.53 -11.72
C GLN A 56 -3.85 1.97 -10.30
N TYR A 57 -4.40 0.79 -9.98
CA TYR A 57 -4.56 0.33 -8.60
C TYR A 57 -3.69 -0.82 -8.15
N ILE A 58 -2.74 -1.28 -8.94
CA ILE A 58 -1.98 -2.47 -8.61
C ILE A 58 -0.52 -2.09 -8.43
N TYR A 59 -0.03 -2.30 -7.22
CA TYR A 59 1.39 -2.24 -6.90
C TYR A 59 1.95 -3.66 -6.79
N HIS A 60 2.93 -3.97 -7.62
CA HIS A 60 3.68 -5.22 -7.55
C HIS A 60 4.87 -5.01 -6.62
N ALA A 61 4.82 -5.67 -5.47
CA ALA A 61 5.90 -5.69 -4.49
C ALA A 61 6.84 -6.85 -4.79
N SER A 62 8.14 -6.59 -4.81
CA SER A 62 9.17 -7.64 -4.87
C SER A 62 9.39 -8.28 -3.49
N SER A 63 9.95 -9.49 -3.46
CA SER A 63 10.34 -10.12 -2.19
C SER A 63 11.50 -9.40 -1.51
N GLY A 64 11.55 -9.44 -0.19
CA GLY A 64 12.68 -9.00 0.65
C GLY A 64 12.55 -7.59 1.22
N THR A 65 11.50 -6.83 0.88
CA THR A 65 11.30 -5.47 1.43
C THR A 65 9.83 -5.20 1.75
N PRO A 66 9.50 -4.71 2.95
CA PRO A 66 8.13 -4.35 3.33
C PRO A 66 7.51 -3.25 2.46
N VAL A 67 6.18 -3.23 2.41
CA VAL A 67 5.43 -2.17 1.73
C VAL A 67 4.64 -1.34 2.73
N TYR A 68 4.72 -0.03 2.55
CA TYR A 68 4.00 0.96 3.33
C TYR A 68 3.04 1.74 2.44
N VAL A 69 1.86 2.03 2.97
CA VAL A 69 0.83 2.84 2.33
C VAL A 69 0.41 3.96 3.26
N LYS A 70 0.21 5.16 2.70
CA LYS A 70 -0.32 6.32 3.39
C LYS A 70 -1.54 6.87 2.65
N PRO A 71 -2.76 6.54 3.09
CA PRO A 71 -3.98 7.13 2.54
C PRO A 71 -4.03 8.64 2.76
N LEU A 72 -4.54 9.38 1.79
CA LEU A 72 -4.56 10.85 1.79
C LEU A 72 -5.92 11.44 2.16
N ASN A 73 -7.00 10.85 1.64
CA ASN A 73 -8.31 11.49 1.69
C ASN A 73 -9.21 10.91 2.78
N ALA A 74 -9.14 9.59 2.99
CA ALA A 74 -9.89 8.84 4.00
C ALA A 74 -9.07 7.65 4.52
N ASP A 75 -9.57 7.00 5.58
CA ASP A 75 -9.09 5.69 5.98
C ASP A 75 -9.34 4.70 4.84
N ALA A 76 -8.45 3.72 4.69
CA ALA A 76 -8.47 2.77 3.58
C ALA A 76 -8.37 1.33 4.07
N ILE A 77 -8.91 0.43 3.26
CA ILE A 77 -8.60 -1.00 3.34
C ILE A 77 -7.66 -1.32 2.18
N ILE A 78 -6.50 -1.85 2.52
CA ILE A 78 -5.48 -2.28 1.57
C ILE A 78 -5.60 -3.78 1.39
N ILE A 79 -5.78 -4.21 0.15
CA ILE A 79 -5.90 -5.62 -0.22
C ILE A 79 -4.53 -6.10 -0.66
N VAL A 80 -4.02 -7.14 -0.02
CA VAL A 80 -2.73 -7.76 -0.34
C VAL A 80 -2.98 -9.20 -0.79
N ASN A 81 -2.44 -9.57 -1.95
CA ASN A 81 -2.43 -10.93 -2.47
C ASN A 81 -0.97 -11.43 -2.53
N ALA A 82 -0.61 -12.33 -1.61
CA ALA A 82 0.68 -12.99 -1.51
C ALA A 82 0.53 -14.52 -1.55
#